data_AF-A0A938DVP6-F1
#
_entry.id   AF-A0A938DVP6-F1
#
_cell.length_a   1.000
_cell.length_b   1.000
_cell.length_c   1.000
_cell.angle_alpha   90.00
_cell.angle_beta   90.00
_cell.angle_gamma   90.00
#
_symmetry.space_group_name_H-M   'P 1'
#
loop_
_entity.id
_entity.type
_entity.pdbx_description
1 polymer ?
#
loop_
_entity_poly.entity_id
_entity_poly.type
_entity_poly.pdbx_seq_one_letter_code
_entity_poly.pdbx_strand_id
1 'polypeptide(L)'
;MLARCGATDVCLQGSPNISTPALLAAHPVGNIELANLLVGTAGSFDQLVDDLVMSPTPVNLADLQLQLINDDSDEIGDDFVDVADLVWVAPRLTGRFGRATTDPPSLLVAGEVVDGVAWELEEPQEERTEFSAVLPEEWAQRLERVEAISFEFADGIPSLPCYPYHLNTLIALASGTAAADLIKQAGDFEVGDEELEELLLQLDQVLVVDGASIWRMMKRPAPTSGDDEQAQSLSYEELDWDAIQSHPKLAQYRSWKSATSAGDPTALGVLLRSISDRITAELAQRRGEVDPHSVDARAPSDDLFRVDVEDEEDADAQEEERERRRMSARVRARRQFSNFIKRFVGGISDAEFVRHVGPSVIIPSYVVFNHLCWKLLQLDLADPLLIVRSQSTMWRFFWGAPGEAGYLEQLSEPEQEAALEILEQHRAEAIMLCSLVEAYDVAADQGVEIDLMAIRDVWRTVLDNPLWQPTSAAVADAATLMKPDVESPAQLLIRLKHLASALAPNEPAQIIAEELGVSRGDVSTTSGKVNRGPLGEQNVSIYVVRGDFAVSHEQASALLSHLRAILPDKEADYIRIWMPDTEAVAFADYATETFVLVDPESHDIIDLERPDPTSFTWANGIDRLENLAGQR
;
A
#
# COMPACT_ATOMS: atom_id res chain seq x y z
N MET A 1 24.00 21.64 -31.24
CA MET A 1 24.35 23.02 -30.79
C MET A 1 24.55 23.89 -32.02
N LEU A 2 24.01 25.12 -32.06
CA LEU A 2 24.15 26.04 -33.19
C LEU A 2 24.87 27.33 -32.73
N ALA A 3 25.95 27.70 -33.39
CA ALA A 3 26.68 28.94 -33.15
C ALA A 3 26.60 29.84 -34.39
N ARG A 4 26.09 31.06 -34.23
CA ARG A 4 25.99 32.07 -35.29
C ARG A 4 27.20 33.01 -35.23
N CYS A 5 28.10 32.91 -36.20
CA CYS A 5 29.39 33.62 -36.24
C CYS A 5 29.41 34.70 -37.32
N GLY A 6 28.40 35.58 -37.33
CA GLY A 6 28.31 36.74 -38.23
C GLY A 6 28.04 36.38 -39.69
N ALA A 7 29.03 35.86 -40.41
CA ALA A 7 28.93 35.48 -41.82
C ALA A 7 28.65 33.98 -42.05
N THR A 8 28.88 33.16 -41.01
CA THR A 8 28.73 31.71 -41.06
C THR A 8 27.97 31.21 -39.86
N ASP A 9 27.21 30.15 -40.06
CA ASP A 9 26.63 29.38 -38.96
C ASP A 9 27.37 28.05 -38.85
N VAL A 10 27.60 27.63 -37.60
CA VAL A 10 28.25 26.36 -37.28
C VAL A 10 27.27 25.53 -36.46
N CYS A 11 26.85 24.39 -37.01
CA CYS A 11 25.99 23.44 -36.35
C CYS A 11 26.81 22.21 -35.95
N LEU A 12 26.91 21.97 -34.64
CA LEU A 12 27.39 20.70 -34.09
C LEU A 12 26.21 19.73 -34.04
N GLN A 13 26.26 18.70 -34.88
CA GLN A 13 25.30 17.61 -34.92
C GLN A 13 25.96 16.30 -34.47
N GLY A 14 25.31 15.64 -33.53
CA GLY A 14 25.84 14.50 -32.81
C GLY A 14 25.26 14.55 -31.40
N SER A 15 24.89 13.40 -30.86
CA SER A 15 24.34 13.32 -29.52
C SER A 15 25.48 12.96 -28.57
N PRO A 16 25.69 13.68 -27.47
CA PRO A 16 26.43 13.16 -26.31
C PRO A 16 25.57 12.13 -25.52
N ASN A 17 24.53 11.55 -26.13
CA ASN A 17 23.76 10.48 -25.50
C ASN A 17 24.61 9.20 -25.51
N ILE A 18 25.29 9.04 -24.40
CA ILE A 18 25.41 7.80 -23.64
C ILE A 18 24.20 6.90 -23.94
N SER A 19 24.38 5.94 -24.85
CA SER A 19 23.47 4.81 -24.91
C SER A 19 23.95 3.79 -23.88
N THR A 20 23.04 3.21 -23.09
CA THR A 20 23.34 2.17 -22.10
C THR A 20 24.24 1.03 -22.64
N PRO A 21 24.09 0.57 -23.91
CA PRO A 21 25.00 -0.41 -24.50
C PRO A 21 26.44 0.09 -24.68
N ALA A 22 26.65 1.40 -24.87
CA ALA A 22 27.97 2.00 -25.07
C ALA A 22 28.77 2.13 -23.77
N LEU A 23 28.10 2.35 -22.63
CA LEU A 23 28.72 2.38 -21.29
C LEU A 23 29.23 1.00 -20.83
N LEU A 24 28.56 -0.07 -21.27
CA LEU A 24 28.81 -1.42 -20.78
C LEU A 24 29.81 -2.21 -21.66
N ALA A 25 30.32 -1.62 -22.74
CA ALA A 25 31.22 -2.29 -23.67
C ALA A 25 32.68 -1.92 -23.41
N ALA A 26 33.52 -2.90 -23.09
CA ALA A 26 34.97 -2.71 -22.99
C ALA A 26 35.63 -2.54 -24.38
N HIS A 27 36.75 -1.80 -24.43
CA HIS A 27 37.57 -1.63 -25.63
C HIS A 27 37.99 -2.98 -26.25
N PRO A 28 38.00 -3.16 -27.59
CA PRO A 28 37.94 -2.15 -28.66
C PRO A 28 36.54 -1.86 -29.21
N VAL A 29 35.48 -2.32 -28.54
CA VAL A 29 34.10 -2.21 -29.04
C VAL A 29 33.38 -0.96 -28.52
N GLY A 30 33.93 -0.30 -27.49
CA GLY A 30 33.49 1.00 -27.01
C GLY A 30 33.64 2.08 -28.09
N ASN A 31 32.61 2.91 -28.24
CA ASN A 31 32.48 3.85 -29.36
C ASN A 31 33.52 5.00 -29.25
N ILE A 32 34.24 5.28 -30.34
CA ILE A 32 34.98 6.53 -30.53
C ILE A 32 33.97 7.53 -31.08
N GLU A 33 33.63 8.58 -30.33
CA GLU A 33 32.63 9.54 -30.76
C GLU A 33 33.15 10.45 -31.90
N LEU A 34 32.40 10.50 -32.99
CA LEU A 34 32.59 11.42 -34.11
C LEU A 34 31.44 12.42 -34.11
N ALA A 35 31.70 13.64 -33.67
CA ALA A 35 30.76 14.75 -33.85
C ALA A 35 30.92 15.36 -35.25
N ASN A 36 29.82 15.69 -35.90
CA ASN A 36 29.85 16.38 -37.18
C ASN A 36 29.73 17.90 -36.95
N LEU A 37 30.77 18.63 -37.33
CA LEU A 37 30.74 20.09 -37.44
C LEU A 37 30.28 20.45 -38.86
N LEU A 38 29.03 20.88 -38.96
CA LEU A 38 28.46 21.40 -40.20
C LEU A 38 28.66 22.92 -40.22
N VAL A 39 29.27 23.45 -41.29
CA VAL A 39 29.46 24.88 -41.49
C VAL A 39 28.63 25.32 -42.69
N GLY A 40 27.76 26.30 -42.48
CA GLY A 40 26.91 26.90 -43.50
C GLY A 40 27.08 28.41 -43.56
N THR A 41 26.52 29.05 -44.59
CA THR A 41 26.36 30.51 -44.59
C THR A 41 25.35 30.92 -43.52
N ALA A 42 25.39 32.17 -43.06
CA ALA A 42 24.39 32.69 -42.13
C ALA A 42 22.95 32.36 -42.60
N GLY A 43 22.15 31.79 -41.71
CA GLY A 43 20.78 31.34 -41.95
C GLY A 43 20.63 29.91 -42.47
N SER A 44 21.73 29.18 -42.74
CA SER A 44 21.66 27.82 -43.31
C SER A 44 20.98 26.78 -42.42
N PHE A 45 20.80 27.11 -41.14
CA PHE A 45 20.21 26.22 -40.14
C PHE A 45 19.01 26.84 -39.41
N ASP A 46 18.42 27.92 -39.95
CA ASP A 46 17.30 28.63 -39.29
C ASP A 46 16.08 27.73 -39.06
N GLN A 47 15.82 26.81 -39.98
CA GLN A 47 14.80 25.76 -39.85
C GLN A 47 14.92 24.89 -38.58
N LEU A 48 16.08 24.86 -37.90
CA LEU A 48 16.25 24.14 -36.63
C LEU A 48 15.77 24.93 -35.41
N VAL A 49 15.52 26.23 -35.56
CA VAL A 49 15.15 27.16 -34.47
C VAL A 49 13.89 27.98 -34.79
N ASP A 50 13.31 27.85 -35.97
CA ASP A 50 12.12 28.60 -36.40
C ASP A 50 10.90 28.39 -35.48
N ASP A 51 10.76 27.20 -34.86
CA ASP A 51 9.66 26.87 -33.94
C ASP A 51 9.98 27.16 -32.46
N LEU A 52 11.21 27.62 -32.14
CA LEU A 52 11.60 27.95 -30.77
C LEU A 52 11.07 29.35 -30.40
N VAL A 53 10.22 29.39 -29.37
CA VAL A 53 9.78 30.65 -28.74
C VAL A 53 10.97 31.27 -27.99
N MET A 54 11.74 32.10 -28.70
CA MET A 54 12.84 32.84 -28.10
C MET A 54 12.31 34.10 -27.41
N SER A 55 12.70 34.32 -26.16
CA SER A 55 12.44 35.58 -25.46
C SER A 55 12.96 36.76 -26.29
N PRO A 56 12.17 37.83 -26.49
CA PRO A 56 12.60 39.01 -27.23
C PRO A 56 13.70 39.80 -26.51
N THR A 57 13.98 39.46 -25.25
CA THR A 57 14.99 40.11 -24.43
C THR A 57 16.31 39.33 -24.59
N PRO A 58 17.29 39.85 -25.36
CA PRO A 58 18.59 39.22 -25.44
C PRO A 58 19.23 39.19 -24.06
N VAL A 59 19.55 37.99 -23.57
CA VAL A 59 20.35 37.83 -22.36
C VAL A 59 21.78 38.24 -22.74
N ASN A 60 22.31 39.23 -22.04
CA ASN A 60 23.71 39.60 -22.19
C ASN A 60 24.56 38.46 -21.61
N LEU A 61 25.34 37.79 -22.46
CA LEU A 61 26.22 36.69 -22.06
C LEU A 61 27.19 37.10 -20.92
N ALA A 62 27.54 38.39 -20.84
CA ALA A 62 28.38 38.92 -19.75
C ALA A 62 27.70 38.87 -18.38
N ASP A 63 26.36 38.87 -18.34
CA ASP A 63 25.59 38.80 -17.09
C ASP A 63 25.44 37.37 -16.58
N LEU A 64 25.74 36.36 -17.41
CA LEU A 64 25.68 34.94 -17.04
C LEU A 64 26.85 34.50 -16.14
N GLN A 65 27.77 35.41 -15.78
CA GLN A 65 28.96 35.13 -14.96
C GLN A 65 29.78 33.91 -15.43
N LEU A 66 29.70 33.57 -16.71
CA LEU A 66 30.44 32.44 -17.30
C LEU A 66 31.91 32.85 -17.46
N GLN A 67 32.80 32.17 -16.74
CA GLN A 67 34.24 32.26 -16.97
C GLN A 67 34.71 31.01 -17.71
N LEU A 68 35.34 31.21 -18.88
CA LEU A 68 36.20 30.20 -19.47
C LEU A 68 37.46 30.11 -18.61
N ILE A 69 37.57 29.03 -17.85
CA ILE A 69 38.85 28.64 -17.25
C ILE A 69 39.70 28.14 -18.42
N ASN A 70 40.65 28.97 -18.87
CA ASN A 70 41.66 28.51 -19.80
C ASN A 70 42.53 27.50 -19.06
N ASP A 71 42.34 26.22 -19.38
CA ASP A 71 43.22 25.15 -18.97
C ASP A 71 44.47 25.20 -19.85
N ASP A 72 45.33 26.20 -19.61
CA ASP A 72 46.68 26.28 -20.18
C ASP A 72 47.67 25.40 -19.38
N SER A 73 47.18 24.37 -18.69
CA SER A 73 48.01 23.42 -17.96
C SER A 73 48.16 22.13 -18.76
N ASP A 74 49.25 22.02 -19.52
CA ASP A 74 49.75 20.74 -20.05
C ASP A 74 50.23 19.79 -18.92
N GLU A 75 50.01 20.15 -17.65
CA GLU A 75 50.25 19.36 -16.45
C GLU A 75 49.03 19.53 -15.53
N ILE A 76 48.06 18.60 -15.60
CA ILE A 76 47.18 18.34 -14.45
C ILE A 76 48.15 17.95 -13.35
N GLY A 77 48.46 18.89 -12.44
CA GLY A 77 49.34 18.62 -11.33
C GLY A 77 48.84 17.40 -10.55
N ASP A 78 49.76 16.57 -10.07
CA ASP A 78 49.54 15.39 -9.20
C ASP A 78 48.82 15.72 -7.86
N ASP A 79 48.14 16.87 -7.75
CA ASP A 79 47.59 17.46 -6.53
C ASP A 79 46.11 17.09 -6.29
N PHE A 80 45.57 16.06 -6.96
CA PHE A 80 44.23 15.56 -6.70
C PHE A 80 44.22 14.05 -6.46
N VAL A 81 43.37 13.62 -5.52
CA VAL A 81 43.14 12.19 -5.28
C VAL A 81 42.08 11.68 -6.23
N ASP A 82 42.42 10.64 -7.00
CA ASP A 82 41.46 9.94 -7.86
C ASP A 82 40.46 9.14 -7.01
N VAL A 83 39.20 9.09 -7.44
CA VAL A 83 38.12 8.35 -6.78
C VAL A 83 37.38 7.54 -7.83
N ALA A 84 37.43 6.22 -7.67
CA ALA A 84 36.85 5.26 -8.60
C ALA A 84 35.72 4.45 -7.96
N ASP A 85 34.92 3.80 -8.80
CA ASP A 85 33.86 2.86 -8.41
C ASP A 85 32.86 3.44 -7.39
N LEU A 86 32.60 4.75 -7.50
CA LEU A 86 31.75 5.48 -6.57
C LEU A 86 30.27 5.12 -6.79
N VAL A 87 29.65 4.44 -5.85
CA VAL A 87 28.28 3.92 -5.94
C VAL A 87 27.44 4.42 -4.77
N TRP A 88 26.23 4.88 -5.07
CA TRP A 88 25.25 5.31 -4.07
C TRP A 88 24.06 4.34 -4.00
N VAL A 89 23.83 3.81 -2.80
CA VAL A 89 22.64 3.03 -2.41
C VAL A 89 22.23 3.53 -1.03
N ALA A 90 21.25 4.45 -0.98
CA ALA A 90 20.87 5.15 0.24
C ALA A 90 20.64 4.19 1.44
N PRO A 91 21.20 4.52 2.62
CA PRO A 91 21.98 5.72 2.97
C PRO A 91 23.51 5.56 2.79
N ARG A 92 23.97 4.57 2.01
CA ARG A 92 25.38 4.15 1.92
C ARG A 92 26.02 4.58 0.60
N LEU A 93 27.20 5.18 0.72
CA LEU A 93 28.12 5.54 -0.35
C LEU A 93 29.33 4.62 -0.30
N THR A 94 29.68 3.96 -1.39
CA THR A 94 30.87 3.08 -1.47
C THR A 94 31.76 3.51 -2.61
N GLY A 95 33.06 3.26 -2.51
CA GLY A 95 34.00 3.54 -3.60
C GLY A 95 35.43 3.15 -3.26
N ARG A 96 36.36 3.59 -4.12
CA ARG A 96 37.79 3.35 -3.94
C ARG A 96 38.59 4.64 -4.12
N PHE A 97 39.42 4.97 -3.15
CA PHE A 97 40.42 6.04 -3.28
C PHE A 97 41.63 5.54 -4.05
N GLY A 98 42.11 6.34 -5.00
CA GLY A 98 43.32 6.09 -5.80
C GLY A 98 44.63 6.23 -5.02
N ARG A 99 44.57 6.26 -3.69
CA ARG A 99 45.71 6.30 -2.79
C ARG A 99 45.46 5.46 -1.54
N ALA A 100 46.53 5.06 -0.86
CA ALA A 100 46.45 4.44 0.45
C ALA A 100 46.13 5.49 1.52
N THR A 101 45.01 5.29 2.20
CA THR A 101 44.50 6.14 3.27
C THR A 101 44.01 5.26 4.42
N THR A 102 44.42 5.60 5.64
CA THR A 102 43.98 4.93 6.88
C THR A 102 43.03 5.78 7.72
N ASP A 103 42.98 7.08 7.46
CA ASP A 103 42.12 8.04 8.16
C ASP A 103 40.99 8.48 7.22
N PRO A 104 39.72 8.48 7.66
CA PRO A 104 38.62 8.87 6.80
C PRO A 104 38.72 10.35 6.39
N PRO A 105 38.54 10.68 5.09
CA PRO A 105 38.51 12.07 4.64
C PRO A 105 37.21 12.75 5.07
N SER A 106 37.18 14.09 4.99
CA SER A 106 35.93 14.84 5.05
C SER A 106 35.17 14.64 3.75
N LEU A 107 33.91 14.24 3.82
CA LEU A 107 33.01 14.18 2.66
C LEU A 107 32.34 15.55 2.47
N LEU A 108 32.34 16.06 1.25
CA LEU A 108 31.62 17.26 0.87
C LEU A 108 30.52 16.90 -0.13
N VAL A 109 29.31 17.42 0.08
CA VAL A 109 28.17 17.31 -0.85
C VAL A 109 27.80 18.71 -1.29
N ALA A 110 27.82 18.97 -2.60
CA ALA A 110 27.64 20.31 -3.17
C ALA A 110 28.58 21.39 -2.56
N GLY A 111 29.77 20.97 -2.11
CA GLY A 111 30.77 21.83 -1.47
C GLY A 111 30.55 22.11 0.02
N GLU A 112 29.52 21.53 0.64
CA GLU A 112 29.30 21.62 2.09
C GLU A 112 29.81 20.36 2.80
N VAL A 113 30.51 20.52 3.93
CA VAL A 113 31.05 19.40 4.72
C VAL A 113 29.92 18.62 5.38
N VAL A 114 29.92 17.31 5.19
CA VAL A 114 28.95 16.39 5.78
C VAL A 114 29.41 15.97 7.18
N ASP A 115 28.71 16.44 8.20
CA ASP A 115 28.93 16.01 9.57
C ASP A 115 28.27 14.65 9.85
N GLY A 116 28.84 13.86 10.76
CA GLY A 116 28.22 12.62 11.26
C GLY A 116 28.30 11.41 10.31
N VAL A 117 29.16 11.44 9.30
CA VAL A 117 29.40 10.29 8.42
C VAL A 117 30.06 9.15 9.20
N ALA A 118 29.45 7.96 9.15
CA ALA A 118 30.05 6.75 9.70
C ALA A 118 30.87 6.05 8.61
N TRP A 119 32.19 5.98 8.82
CA TRP A 119 33.14 5.44 7.85
C TRP A 119 33.60 4.03 8.20
N GLU A 120 33.72 3.19 7.18
CA GLU A 120 34.39 1.89 7.18
C GLU A 120 35.43 1.93 6.06
N LEU A 121 36.72 1.84 6.42
CA LEU A 121 37.83 1.76 5.46
C LEU A 121 38.43 0.37 5.51
N GLU A 122 38.64 -0.25 4.36
CA GLU A 122 39.40 -1.50 4.29
C GLU A 122 40.92 -1.25 4.40
N GLU A 123 41.68 -2.29 4.75
CA GLU A 123 43.14 -2.19 4.74
C GLU A 123 43.63 -1.87 3.31
N PRO A 124 44.53 -0.88 3.14
CA PRO A 124 44.98 -0.49 1.81
C PRO A 124 45.61 -1.65 1.02
N GLN A 125 45.14 -1.89 -0.20
CA GLN A 125 45.69 -2.87 -1.14
C GLN A 125 46.15 -2.16 -2.41
N GLU A 126 47.36 -2.49 -2.88
CA GLU A 126 47.94 -1.92 -4.11
C GLU A 126 47.91 -0.38 -4.15
N GLU A 127 48.24 0.27 -3.03
CA GLU A 127 48.21 1.73 -2.87
C GLU A 127 46.82 2.35 -3.06
N ARG A 128 45.74 1.59 -2.83
CA ARG A 128 44.35 2.07 -2.88
C ARG A 128 43.60 1.66 -1.61
N THR A 129 42.59 2.42 -1.25
CA THR A 129 41.72 2.12 -0.10
C THR A 129 40.28 2.03 -0.56
N GLU A 130 39.63 0.89 -0.32
CA GLU A 130 38.19 0.75 -0.46
C GLU A 130 37.48 1.32 0.75
N PHE A 131 36.33 1.95 0.52
CA PHE A 131 35.56 2.57 1.59
C PHE A 131 34.07 2.32 1.47
N SER A 132 33.42 2.38 2.62
CA SER A 132 31.98 2.51 2.76
C SER A 132 31.67 3.61 3.77
N ALA A 133 30.80 4.53 3.40
CA ALA A 133 30.35 5.66 4.22
C ALA A 133 28.82 5.63 4.35
N VAL A 134 28.31 5.67 5.58
CA VAL A 134 26.88 5.83 5.86
C VAL A 134 26.61 7.28 6.19
N LEU A 135 25.75 7.92 5.40
CA LEU A 135 25.40 9.34 5.56
C LEU A 135 24.20 9.48 6.50
N PRO A 136 24.14 10.57 7.29
CA PRO A 136 22.92 10.96 7.99
C PRO A 136 21.76 11.24 7.02
N GLU A 137 20.53 11.09 7.51
CA GLU A 137 19.31 11.17 6.70
C GLU A 137 19.20 12.46 5.86
N GLU A 138 19.50 13.62 6.45
CA GLU A 138 19.50 14.92 5.76
C GLU A 138 20.39 14.92 4.50
N TRP A 139 21.58 14.36 4.62
CA TRP A 139 22.56 14.31 3.53
C TRP A 139 22.26 13.18 2.55
N ALA A 140 21.72 12.07 3.02
CA ALA A 140 21.24 10.98 2.16
C ALA A 140 20.13 11.47 1.22
N GLN A 141 19.15 12.25 1.73
CA GLN A 141 18.09 12.85 0.91
C GLN A 141 18.63 13.85 -0.12
N ARG A 142 19.67 14.62 0.22
CA ARG A 142 20.34 15.50 -0.74
C ARG A 142 21.05 14.71 -1.82
N LEU A 143 21.84 13.70 -1.44
CA LEU A 143 22.61 12.92 -2.39
C LEU A 143 21.70 12.10 -3.32
N GLU A 144 20.50 11.69 -2.87
CA GLU A 144 19.46 11.08 -3.71
C GLU A 144 19.07 11.92 -4.95
N ARG A 145 19.30 13.25 -4.92
CA ARG A 145 19.01 14.18 -6.03
C ARG A 145 20.12 14.25 -7.10
N VAL A 146 21.14 13.38 -7.03
CA VAL A 146 22.31 13.36 -7.91
C VAL A 146 23.14 14.64 -7.76
N GLU A 147 23.70 14.81 -6.56
CA GLU A 147 24.60 15.93 -6.25
C GLU A 147 26.07 15.55 -6.46
N ALA A 148 26.89 16.57 -6.77
CA ALA A 148 28.34 16.40 -6.83
C ALA A 148 28.91 16.19 -5.43
N ILE A 149 29.86 15.27 -5.30
CA ILE A 149 30.60 15.06 -4.06
C ILE A 149 32.10 15.20 -4.27
N SER A 150 32.81 15.56 -3.21
CA SER A 150 34.27 15.53 -3.16
C SER A 150 34.75 15.11 -1.78
N PHE A 151 36.03 14.75 -1.72
CA PHE A 151 36.67 14.31 -0.49
C PHE A 151 37.85 15.22 -0.19
N GLU A 152 37.97 15.67 1.05
CA GLU A 152 39.13 16.45 1.51
C GLU A 152 39.94 15.59 2.48
N PHE A 153 41.19 15.29 2.10
CA PHE A 153 42.08 14.43 2.89
C PHE A 153 42.86 15.26 3.92
N ALA A 154 43.42 14.59 4.94
CA ALA A 154 44.09 15.24 6.07
C ALA A 154 45.33 16.09 5.68
N ASP A 155 45.93 15.81 4.51
CA ASP A 155 47.02 16.60 3.93
C ASP A 155 46.53 17.83 3.16
N GLY A 156 45.23 18.09 3.14
CA GLY A 156 44.59 19.21 2.45
C GLY A 156 44.46 19.01 0.94
N ILE A 157 44.78 17.82 0.45
CA ILE A 157 44.65 17.46 -0.97
C ILE A 157 43.19 17.04 -1.21
N PRO A 158 42.44 17.73 -2.09
CA PRO A 158 41.07 17.35 -2.39
C PRO A 158 41.01 16.26 -3.46
N SER A 159 39.87 15.57 -3.56
CA SER A 159 39.50 14.86 -4.78
C SER A 159 38.86 15.82 -5.79
N LEU A 160 38.83 15.40 -7.05
CA LEU A 160 37.96 16.04 -8.03
C LEU A 160 36.48 15.82 -7.64
N PRO A 161 35.57 16.77 -7.99
CA PRO A 161 34.14 16.53 -7.88
C PRO A 161 33.73 15.31 -8.71
N CYS A 162 33.04 14.38 -8.06
CA CYS A 162 32.58 13.14 -8.65
C CYS A 162 31.08 12.97 -8.40
N TYR A 163 30.40 12.27 -9.31
CA TYR A 163 28.98 11.97 -9.20
C TYR A 163 28.83 10.47 -8.95
N PRO A 164 28.30 10.05 -7.79
CA PRO A 164 28.11 8.64 -7.52
C PRO A 164 27.20 7.99 -8.56
N TYR A 165 27.48 6.75 -8.93
CA TYR A 165 26.54 5.94 -9.69
C TYR A 165 25.35 5.60 -8.81
N HIS A 166 24.18 6.16 -9.14
CA HIS A 166 22.90 5.78 -8.54
C HIS A 166 22.45 4.43 -9.10
N LEU A 167 23.05 3.36 -8.61
CA LEU A 167 22.90 2.01 -9.16
C LEU A 167 21.43 1.61 -9.31
N ASN A 168 20.61 1.92 -8.29
CA ASN A 168 19.17 1.65 -8.30
C ASN A 168 18.46 2.37 -9.45
N THR A 169 18.77 3.66 -9.66
CA THR A 169 18.19 4.46 -10.74
C THR A 169 18.65 3.95 -12.10
N LEU A 170 19.92 3.58 -12.23
CA LEU A 170 20.50 3.06 -13.47
C LEU A 170 19.96 1.67 -13.83
N ILE A 171 19.75 0.78 -12.85
CA ILE A 171 19.11 -0.52 -13.04
C ILE A 171 17.65 -0.35 -13.45
N ALA A 172 16.94 0.57 -12.79
CA ALA A 172 15.57 0.90 -13.17
C ALA A 172 15.50 1.42 -14.62
N LEU A 173 16.40 2.32 -15.02
CA LEU A 173 16.48 2.81 -16.39
C LEU A 173 16.86 1.69 -17.39
N ALA A 174 17.82 0.83 -17.04
CA ALA A 174 18.30 -0.26 -17.89
C ALA A 174 17.27 -1.37 -18.11
N SER A 175 16.33 -1.54 -17.17
CA SER A 175 15.23 -2.52 -17.26
C SER A 175 14.13 -2.12 -18.26
N GLY A 176 14.28 -0.97 -18.94
CA GLY A 176 13.24 -0.39 -19.81
C GLY A 176 12.15 0.36 -19.04
N THR A 177 12.27 0.45 -17.72
CA THR A 177 11.43 1.26 -16.85
C THR A 177 11.97 2.70 -16.83
N ALA A 178 11.67 3.46 -17.88
CA ALA A 178 11.79 4.93 -17.88
C ALA A 178 10.81 5.62 -16.89
N ALA A 179 10.18 4.84 -16.01
CA ALA A 179 8.96 5.14 -15.28
C ALA A 179 9.07 4.84 -13.77
N ALA A 180 10.30 4.73 -13.24
CA ALA A 180 10.53 4.55 -11.81
C ALA A 180 10.02 5.76 -10.99
N ASP A 181 9.93 6.94 -11.59
CA ASP A 181 9.44 8.15 -10.94
C ASP A 181 7.95 8.08 -10.62
N LEU A 182 7.13 7.48 -11.50
CA LEU A 182 5.69 7.26 -11.25
C LEU A 182 5.47 6.17 -10.18
N ILE A 183 6.30 5.13 -10.14
CA ILE A 183 6.25 4.12 -9.06
C ILE A 183 6.62 4.74 -7.69
N LYS A 184 7.55 5.71 -7.67
CA LYS A 184 7.86 6.47 -6.45
C LYS A 184 6.70 7.37 -6.02
N GLN A 185 5.93 7.89 -6.98
CA GLN A 185 4.70 8.68 -6.76
C GLN A 185 3.45 7.83 -6.50
N ALA A 186 3.53 6.51 -6.69
CA ALA A 186 2.41 5.57 -6.54
C ALA A 186 1.79 5.55 -5.14
N GLY A 187 2.57 5.86 -4.09
CA GLY A 187 2.06 5.88 -2.73
C GLY A 187 0.99 6.95 -2.48
N ASP A 188 0.90 7.95 -3.35
CA ASP A 188 0.00 9.11 -3.14
C ASP A 188 -1.23 9.10 -4.04
N PHE A 189 -1.11 8.54 -5.26
CA PHE A 189 -2.11 8.74 -6.33
C PHE A 189 -2.46 10.22 -6.58
N GLU A 190 -1.64 11.18 -6.09
CA GLU A 190 -1.67 12.61 -6.41
C GLU A 190 -1.06 12.86 -7.79
N VAL A 191 -1.62 12.19 -8.79
CA VAL A 191 -1.18 12.22 -10.18
C VAL A 191 -2.36 12.69 -11.03
N GLY A 192 -2.07 13.42 -12.12
CA GLY A 192 -3.10 13.86 -13.05
C GLY A 192 -3.87 12.66 -13.65
N ASP A 193 -5.08 12.88 -14.18
CA ASP A 193 -5.92 11.79 -14.71
C ASP A 193 -5.19 10.94 -15.78
N GLU A 194 -4.26 11.51 -16.55
CA GLU A 194 -3.43 10.80 -17.54
C GLU A 194 -2.30 9.96 -16.89
N GLU A 195 -1.68 10.47 -15.84
CA GLU A 195 -0.62 9.79 -15.07
C GLU A 195 -1.20 8.63 -14.23
N LEU A 196 -2.47 8.73 -13.81
CA LEU A 196 -3.23 7.66 -13.15
C LEU A 196 -3.37 6.40 -14.02
N GLU A 197 -3.61 6.57 -15.32
CA GLU A 197 -3.66 5.44 -16.27
C GLU A 197 -2.27 4.78 -16.40
N GLU A 198 -1.21 5.58 -16.46
CA GLU A 198 0.16 5.08 -16.59
C GLU A 198 0.64 4.37 -15.32
N LEU A 199 0.32 4.90 -14.15
CA LEU A 199 0.60 4.28 -12.86
C LEU A 199 -0.05 2.90 -12.75
N LEU A 200 -1.29 2.76 -13.20
CA LEU A 200 -1.99 1.46 -13.23
C LEU A 200 -1.34 0.44 -14.14
N LEU A 201 -0.89 0.88 -15.33
CA LEU A 201 -0.15 0.02 -16.24
C LEU A 201 1.17 -0.45 -15.61
N GLN A 202 1.83 0.42 -14.85
CA GLN A 202 3.04 0.06 -14.11
C GLN A 202 2.76 -0.91 -12.97
N LEU A 203 1.69 -0.71 -12.19
CA LEU A 203 1.29 -1.64 -11.15
C LEU A 203 1.00 -3.04 -11.72
N ASP A 204 0.30 -3.15 -12.86
CA ASP A 204 0.07 -4.44 -13.53
C ASP A 204 1.35 -5.06 -14.13
N GLN A 205 2.33 -4.23 -14.49
CA GLN A 205 3.64 -4.68 -14.95
C GLN A 205 4.55 -5.15 -13.81
N VAL A 206 4.47 -4.55 -12.62
CA VAL A 206 5.25 -4.91 -11.44
C VAL A 206 4.63 -6.11 -10.72
N LEU A 207 3.31 -6.12 -10.56
CA LEU A 207 2.62 -7.11 -9.74
C LEU A 207 2.27 -8.39 -10.53
N VAL A 208 2.29 -9.52 -9.83
CA VAL A 208 1.73 -10.79 -10.31
C VAL A 208 0.38 -10.96 -9.63
N VAL A 209 -0.69 -10.72 -10.39
CA VAL A 209 -2.04 -10.48 -9.87
C VAL A 209 -2.98 -11.67 -10.11
N ASP A 210 -2.80 -12.38 -11.23
CA ASP A 210 -3.58 -13.56 -11.62
C ASP A 210 -2.74 -14.48 -12.53
N GLY A 211 -3.32 -15.62 -12.93
CA GLY A 211 -2.69 -16.52 -13.90
C GLY A 211 -2.37 -15.82 -15.22
N ALA A 212 -3.20 -14.90 -15.71
CA ALA A 212 -2.95 -14.16 -16.93
C ALA A 212 -1.67 -13.29 -16.87
N SER A 213 -1.31 -12.76 -15.68
CA SER A 213 -0.02 -12.09 -15.47
C SER A 213 1.16 -13.03 -15.71
N ILE A 214 1.05 -14.31 -15.35
CA ILE A 214 2.09 -15.32 -15.59
C ILE A 214 2.21 -15.64 -17.09
N TRP A 215 1.09 -15.82 -17.78
CA TRP A 215 1.09 -16.05 -19.23
C TRP A 215 1.69 -14.87 -20.02
N ARG A 216 1.33 -13.63 -19.64
CA ARG A 216 1.90 -12.42 -20.24
C ARG A 216 3.40 -12.27 -19.98
N MET A 217 3.85 -12.62 -18.78
CA MET A 217 5.28 -12.63 -18.42
C MET A 217 6.07 -13.58 -19.33
N MET A 218 5.50 -14.74 -19.68
CA MET A 218 6.10 -15.70 -20.61
C MET A 218 5.95 -15.33 -22.10
N LYS A 219 5.42 -14.13 -22.41
CA LYS A 219 5.08 -13.69 -23.77
C LYS A 219 4.19 -14.69 -24.53
N ARG A 220 3.38 -15.47 -23.80
CA ARG A 220 2.38 -16.39 -24.37
C ARG A 220 1.02 -15.72 -24.35
N PRO A 221 0.18 -15.90 -25.39
CA PRO A 221 -1.20 -15.45 -25.34
C PRO A 221 -1.90 -16.17 -24.18
N ALA A 222 -2.43 -15.41 -23.23
CA ALA A 222 -3.30 -15.99 -22.22
C ALA A 222 -4.52 -16.60 -22.92
N PRO A 223 -4.96 -17.82 -22.55
CA PRO A 223 -6.25 -18.34 -22.95
C PRO A 223 -7.33 -17.29 -22.66
N THR A 224 -8.14 -16.97 -23.66
CA THR A 224 -9.16 -15.92 -23.52
C THR A 224 -10.23 -16.44 -22.55
N SER A 225 -10.27 -15.88 -21.34
CA SER A 225 -11.42 -16.04 -20.45
C SER A 225 -12.62 -15.40 -21.15
N GLY A 226 -13.51 -16.21 -21.72
CA GLY A 226 -14.81 -15.73 -22.17
C GLY A 226 -15.57 -15.17 -20.97
N ASP A 227 -16.37 -14.11 -21.18
CA ASP A 227 -17.23 -13.44 -20.19
C ASP A 227 -18.32 -14.35 -19.56
N ASP A 228 -18.30 -15.65 -19.82
CA ASP A 228 -19.19 -16.60 -19.17
C ASP A 228 -18.60 -17.01 -17.82
N GLU A 229 -19.46 -17.10 -16.79
CA GLU A 229 -19.18 -17.48 -15.40
C GLU A 229 -18.54 -18.89 -15.20
N GLN A 230 -18.05 -19.49 -16.28
CA GLN A 230 -17.15 -20.63 -16.32
C GLN A 230 -15.83 -20.17 -16.92
N ALA A 231 -15.01 -19.49 -16.12
CA ALA A 231 -13.62 -19.24 -16.49
C ALA A 231 -12.99 -20.58 -16.91
N GLN A 232 -12.56 -20.68 -18.17
CA GLN A 232 -11.76 -21.82 -18.61
C GLN A 232 -10.54 -21.88 -17.69
N SER A 233 -10.49 -22.91 -16.85
CA SER A 233 -9.35 -23.19 -15.96
C SER A 233 -8.07 -23.10 -16.80
N LEU A 234 -7.21 -22.16 -16.43
CA LEU A 234 -5.91 -22.00 -17.06
C LEU A 234 -5.12 -23.28 -16.78
N SER A 235 -4.72 -24.01 -17.81
CA SER A 235 -3.89 -25.21 -17.64
C SER A 235 -2.48 -24.80 -17.22
N TYR A 236 -2.22 -24.78 -15.92
CA TYR A 236 -0.91 -24.44 -15.34
C TYR A 236 0.13 -25.55 -15.52
N GLU A 237 -0.30 -26.77 -15.88
CA GLU A 237 0.58 -27.92 -16.16
C GLU A 237 1.47 -27.72 -17.40
N GLU A 238 1.08 -26.83 -18.31
CA GLU A 238 1.82 -26.53 -19.56
C GLU A 238 2.90 -25.43 -19.39
N LEU A 239 3.01 -24.88 -18.18
CA LEU A 239 3.94 -23.82 -17.85
C LEU A 239 5.23 -24.39 -17.27
N ASP A 240 6.36 -23.90 -17.79
CA ASP A 240 7.68 -24.21 -17.24
C ASP A 240 7.87 -23.40 -15.95
N TRP A 241 7.50 -24.03 -14.82
CA TRP A 241 7.57 -23.39 -13.52
C TRP A 241 9.00 -23.07 -13.09
N ASP A 242 10.00 -23.84 -13.51
CA ASP A 242 11.39 -23.53 -13.21
C ASP A 242 11.84 -22.26 -13.93
N ALA A 243 11.44 -22.09 -15.20
CA ALA A 243 11.66 -20.86 -15.96
C ALA A 243 10.88 -19.66 -15.38
N ILE A 244 9.64 -19.88 -14.93
CA ILE A 244 8.81 -18.84 -14.29
C ILE A 244 9.41 -18.42 -12.95
N GLN A 245 9.83 -19.37 -12.12
CA GLN A 245 10.41 -19.11 -10.82
C GLN A 245 11.80 -18.44 -10.88
N SER A 246 12.53 -18.64 -11.99
CA SER A 246 13.78 -17.95 -12.28
C SER A 246 13.59 -16.63 -13.05
N HIS A 247 12.35 -16.30 -13.45
CA HIS A 247 12.06 -15.07 -14.16
C HIS A 247 12.33 -13.85 -13.25
N PRO A 248 12.99 -12.78 -13.76
CA PRO A 248 13.33 -11.60 -12.95
C PRO A 248 12.15 -11.04 -12.17
N LYS A 249 10.97 -10.91 -12.78
CA LYS A 249 9.75 -10.41 -12.12
C LYS A 249 9.32 -11.23 -10.88
N LEU A 250 9.49 -12.56 -10.87
CA LEU A 250 9.20 -13.38 -9.69
C LEU A 250 10.40 -13.48 -8.74
N ALA A 251 11.62 -13.42 -9.27
CA ALA A 251 12.83 -13.34 -8.46
C ALA A 251 12.82 -12.09 -7.55
N GLN A 252 12.20 -10.99 -8.01
CA GLN A 252 12.03 -9.76 -7.22
C GLN A 252 11.27 -9.96 -5.90
N TYR A 253 10.34 -10.90 -5.86
CA TYR A 253 9.58 -11.25 -4.65
C TYR A 253 10.40 -12.13 -3.67
N ARG A 254 11.48 -12.77 -4.15
CA ARG A 254 12.32 -13.68 -3.37
C ARG A 254 13.57 -13.00 -2.81
N SER A 255 14.20 -12.15 -3.61
CA SER A 255 15.41 -11.40 -3.20
C SER A 255 15.14 -10.43 -2.05
N TRP A 256 13.87 -10.08 -1.81
CA TRP A 256 13.44 -9.25 -0.70
C TRP A 256 13.82 -9.82 0.68
N LYS A 257 13.76 -11.15 0.88
CA LYS A 257 14.20 -11.80 2.13
C LYS A 257 15.70 -11.64 2.43
N SER A 258 16.50 -11.23 1.44
CA SER A 258 17.96 -11.11 1.53
C SER A 258 18.45 -9.66 1.59
N ALA A 259 17.56 -8.67 1.63
CA ALA A 259 17.92 -7.25 1.50
C ALA A 259 18.72 -6.67 2.70
N THR A 260 18.97 -7.46 3.75
CA THR A 260 19.95 -7.14 4.80
C THR A 260 21.40 -7.30 4.34
N SER A 261 21.67 -7.86 3.15
CA SER A 261 23.01 -7.93 2.55
C SER A 261 23.03 -7.49 1.08
N ALA A 262 23.49 -6.26 0.82
CA ALA A 262 24.20 -5.83 -0.40
C ALA A 262 23.61 -6.23 -1.78
N GLY A 263 22.28 -6.29 -1.95
CA GLY A 263 21.62 -6.59 -3.21
C GLY A 263 20.78 -5.44 -3.76
N ASP A 264 20.70 -5.32 -5.09
CA ASP A 264 19.95 -4.28 -5.81
C ASP A 264 18.44 -4.31 -5.46
N PRO A 265 17.81 -3.14 -5.20
CA PRO A 265 16.38 -3.06 -4.90
C PRO A 265 15.54 -3.31 -6.16
N THR A 266 14.48 -4.09 -5.95
CA THR A 266 13.55 -4.54 -6.98
C THR A 266 12.45 -3.50 -7.22
N ALA A 267 11.76 -3.53 -8.38
CA ALA A 267 10.67 -2.59 -8.65
C ALA A 267 9.52 -2.72 -7.63
N LEU A 268 9.22 -3.95 -7.19
CA LEU A 268 8.30 -4.20 -6.08
C LEU A 268 8.82 -3.60 -4.77
N GLY A 269 10.12 -3.75 -4.48
CA GLY A 269 10.74 -3.17 -3.30
C GLY A 269 10.68 -1.65 -3.28
N VAL A 270 10.84 -1.00 -4.45
CA VAL A 270 10.65 0.45 -4.61
C VAL A 270 9.20 0.85 -4.33
N LEU A 271 8.22 0.10 -4.85
CA LEU A 271 6.80 0.37 -4.60
C LEU A 271 6.44 0.24 -3.12
N LEU A 272 6.83 -0.86 -2.47
CA LEU A 272 6.58 -1.09 -1.06
C LEU A 272 7.25 -0.05 -0.16
N ARG A 273 8.48 0.34 -0.49
CA ARG A 273 9.20 1.41 0.22
C ARG A 273 8.50 2.76 0.02
N SER A 274 8.08 3.09 -1.20
CA SER A 274 7.27 4.30 -1.48
C SER A 274 5.99 4.35 -0.62
N ILE A 275 5.28 3.23 -0.49
CA ILE A 275 4.10 3.13 0.39
C ILE A 275 4.48 3.40 1.85
N SER A 276 5.52 2.75 2.39
CA SER A 276 5.98 2.97 3.77
C SER A 276 6.44 4.40 4.05
N ASP A 277 7.24 4.95 3.13
CA ASP A 277 7.80 6.30 3.24
C ASP A 277 6.67 7.33 3.19
N ARG A 278 5.68 7.15 2.31
CA ARG A 278 4.50 8.03 2.23
C ARG A 278 3.65 7.96 3.50
N ILE A 279 3.36 6.77 4.02
CA ILE A 279 2.61 6.65 5.28
C ILE A 279 3.35 7.36 6.41
N THR A 280 4.68 7.22 6.46
CA THR A 280 5.52 7.88 7.46
C THR A 280 5.48 9.40 7.30
N ALA A 281 5.57 9.91 6.07
CA ALA A 281 5.47 11.34 5.78
C ALA A 281 4.08 11.91 6.12
N GLU A 282 3.00 11.21 5.74
CA GLU A 282 1.62 11.60 6.03
C GLU A 282 1.37 11.65 7.56
N LEU A 283 1.90 10.69 8.31
CA LEU A 283 1.85 10.68 9.77
C LEU A 283 2.59 11.87 10.37
N ALA A 284 3.81 12.16 9.90
CA ALA A 284 4.62 13.27 10.38
C ALA A 284 3.94 14.62 10.11
N GLN A 285 3.36 14.79 8.91
CA GLN A 285 2.57 15.97 8.54
C GLN A 285 1.34 16.13 9.45
N ARG A 286 0.56 15.08 9.66
CA ARG A 286 -0.67 15.12 10.48
C ARG A 286 -0.41 15.26 11.99
N ARG A 287 0.81 14.97 12.44
CA ARG A 287 1.29 15.24 13.81
C ARG A 287 1.82 16.66 13.98
N GLY A 288 2.02 17.39 12.88
CA GLY A 288 2.68 18.69 12.90
C GLY A 288 4.18 18.61 13.18
N GLU A 289 4.79 17.46 12.92
CA GLU A 289 6.25 17.24 13.03
C GLU A 289 7.00 17.82 11.82
N VAL A 290 6.29 18.05 10.71
CA VAL A 290 6.81 18.67 9.49
C VAL A 290 6.07 19.98 9.23
N ASP A 291 6.81 21.04 8.91
CA ASP A 291 6.21 22.32 8.52
C ASP A 291 5.47 22.11 7.18
N PRO A 292 4.16 22.43 7.05
CA PRO A 292 3.41 22.26 5.81
C PRO A 292 3.99 23.02 4.61
N HIS A 293 5.01 23.87 4.82
CA HIS A 293 5.76 24.57 3.78
C HIS A 293 7.14 23.97 3.45
N SER A 294 7.59 22.88 4.09
CA SER A 294 8.92 22.28 3.85
C SER A 294 8.90 21.07 2.91
N VAL A 295 7.73 20.58 2.51
CA VAL A 295 7.62 19.62 1.40
C VAL A 295 7.51 20.45 0.12
N ASP A 296 8.44 20.23 -0.81
CA ASP A 296 8.46 20.83 -2.16
C ASP A 296 7.07 20.68 -2.82
N ALA A 297 6.20 21.66 -2.58
CA ALA A 297 5.00 21.87 -3.36
C ALA A 297 5.48 22.36 -4.73
N ARG A 298 5.81 21.42 -5.61
CA ARG A 298 5.62 21.63 -7.04
C ARG A 298 4.12 21.79 -7.26
N ALA A 299 3.63 23.00 -6.98
CA ALA A 299 2.52 23.51 -7.74
C ALA A 299 2.94 23.40 -9.22
N PRO A 300 2.09 22.87 -10.12
CA PRO A 300 2.24 23.17 -11.53
C PRO A 300 2.25 24.69 -11.61
N SER A 301 3.31 25.28 -12.15
CA SER A 301 3.40 26.71 -12.36
C SER A 301 2.35 27.11 -13.40
N ASP A 302 1.15 27.40 -12.95
CA ASP A 302 0.03 27.88 -13.77
C ASP A 302 0.01 29.41 -13.86
N ASP A 303 1.19 30.05 -13.78
CA ASP A 303 1.30 31.52 -13.64
C ASP A 303 2.22 32.16 -14.69
N LEU A 304 2.08 31.74 -15.95
CA LEU A 304 2.66 32.47 -17.10
C LEU A 304 1.74 32.63 -18.32
N PHE A 305 0.45 32.26 -18.24
CA PHE A 305 -0.52 32.67 -19.26
C PHE A 305 -1.19 33.98 -18.87
N ARG A 306 -0.48 35.07 -19.14
CA ARG A 306 -1.13 36.37 -19.29
C ARG A 306 -1.89 36.32 -20.62
N VAL A 307 -3.15 35.89 -20.55
CA VAL A 307 -4.08 35.87 -21.68
C VAL A 307 -4.30 37.31 -22.13
N ASP A 308 -3.81 37.63 -23.32
CA ASP A 308 -4.35 38.75 -24.09
C ASP A 308 -5.83 38.42 -24.38
N VAL A 309 -6.69 39.37 -24.04
CA VAL A 309 -8.14 39.28 -24.17
C VAL A 309 -8.51 39.13 -25.64
N GLU A 310 -8.67 37.90 -26.12
CA GLU A 310 -9.39 37.58 -27.35
C GLU A 310 -10.42 36.47 -27.04
N ASP A 311 -11.69 36.87 -27.10
CA ASP A 311 -12.97 36.13 -27.01
C ASP A 311 -13.20 35.15 -25.84
N GLU A 312 -14.02 35.57 -24.86
CA GLU A 312 -14.56 34.75 -23.76
C GLU A 312 -15.23 33.45 -24.26
N GLU A 313 -15.82 33.43 -25.46
CA GLU A 313 -16.46 32.23 -26.03
C GLU A 313 -15.46 31.12 -26.44
N ASP A 314 -14.23 31.46 -26.82
CA ASP A 314 -13.20 30.49 -27.20
C ASP A 314 -12.44 29.93 -25.97
N ALA A 315 -12.35 30.72 -24.89
CA ALA A 315 -11.83 30.27 -23.60
C ALA A 315 -12.77 29.25 -22.95
N ASP A 316 -14.07 29.53 -22.93
CA ASP A 316 -15.11 28.63 -22.39
C ASP A 316 -15.16 27.30 -23.17
N ALA A 317 -15.04 27.34 -24.51
CA ALA A 317 -15.02 26.13 -25.34
C ALA A 317 -13.77 25.27 -25.12
N GLN A 318 -12.60 25.89 -24.91
CA GLN A 318 -11.36 25.17 -24.58
C GLN A 318 -11.40 24.59 -23.17
N GLU A 319 -12.01 25.28 -22.21
CA GLU A 319 -12.21 24.79 -20.85
C GLU A 319 -13.18 23.62 -20.82
N GLU A 320 -14.32 23.70 -21.52
CA GLU A 320 -15.25 22.58 -21.69
C GLU A 320 -14.59 21.37 -22.37
N GLU A 321 -13.74 21.58 -23.38
CA GLU A 321 -13.03 20.48 -24.03
C GLU A 321 -11.99 19.83 -23.11
N ARG A 322 -11.27 20.63 -22.31
CA ARG A 322 -10.34 20.12 -21.27
C ARG A 322 -11.08 19.34 -20.20
N GLU A 323 -12.23 19.83 -19.73
CA GLU A 323 -13.08 19.12 -18.78
C GLU A 323 -13.60 17.81 -19.35
N ARG A 324 -14.05 17.78 -20.61
CA ARG A 324 -14.49 16.54 -21.30
C ARG A 324 -13.34 15.54 -21.42
N ARG A 325 -12.11 15.98 -21.70
CA ARG A 325 -10.93 15.11 -21.77
C ARG A 325 -10.57 14.54 -20.40
N ARG A 326 -10.55 15.36 -19.35
CA ARG A 326 -10.34 14.95 -17.95
C ARG A 326 -11.38 13.93 -17.49
N MET A 327 -12.67 14.23 -17.71
CA MET A 327 -13.77 13.32 -17.43
C MET A 327 -13.62 11.98 -18.18
N SER A 328 -13.19 12.01 -19.44
CA SER A 328 -12.93 10.79 -20.21
C SER A 328 -11.75 9.98 -19.66
N ALA A 329 -10.68 10.62 -19.17
CA ALA A 329 -9.53 9.94 -18.57
C ALA A 329 -9.88 9.33 -17.21
N ARG A 330 -10.55 10.09 -16.34
CA ARG A 330 -11.02 9.59 -15.03
C ARG A 330 -11.96 8.39 -15.15
N VAL A 331 -12.87 8.38 -16.14
CA VAL A 331 -13.75 7.23 -16.41
C VAL A 331 -12.95 6.00 -16.88
N ARG A 332 -11.91 6.19 -17.71
CA ARG A 332 -11.03 5.10 -18.14
C ARG A 332 -10.20 4.56 -16.98
N ALA A 333 -9.58 5.42 -16.19
CA ALA A 333 -8.86 5.05 -14.97
C ALA A 333 -9.75 4.24 -14.02
N ARG A 334 -10.99 4.70 -13.77
CA ARG A 334 -11.98 3.98 -12.95
C ARG A 334 -12.27 2.58 -13.46
N ARG A 335 -12.44 2.43 -14.78
CA ARG A 335 -12.64 1.11 -15.40
C ARG A 335 -11.40 0.22 -15.26
N GLN A 336 -10.21 0.77 -15.43
CA GLN A 336 -8.96 0.03 -15.28
C GLN A 336 -8.73 -0.42 -13.83
N PHE A 337 -8.93 0.44 -12.84
CA PHE A 337 -8.88 0.07 -11.41
C PHE A 337 -9.89 -1.03 -11.09
N SER A 338 -11.13 -0.88 -11.56
CA SER A 338 -12.17 -1.89 -11.34
C SER A 338 -11.77 -3.25 -11.93
N ASN A 339 -11.15 -3.26 -13.12
CA ASN A 339 -10.65 -4.49 -13.74
C ASN A 339 -9.44 -5.06 -12.99
N PHE A 340 -8.52 -4.21 -12.54
CA PHE A 340 -7.38 -4.62 -11.73
C PHE A 340 -7.82 -5.28 -10.43
N ILE A 341 -8.76 -4.67 -9.71
CA ILE A 341 -9.38 -5.17 -8.48
C ILE A 341 -10.02 -6.55 -8.72
N LYS A 342 -10.85 -6.68 -9.76
CA LYS A 342 -11.49 -7.95 -10.12
C LYS A 342 -10.48 -9.04 -10.44
N ARG A 343 -9.42 -8.71 -11.17
CA ARG A 343 -8.35 -9.66 -11.51
C ARG A 343 -7.58 -10.11 -10.29
N PHE A 344 -7.27 -9.20 -9.37
CA PHE A 344 -6.61 -9.55 -8.11
C PHE A 344 -7.46 -10.52 -7.28
N VAL A 345 -8.74 -10.18 -7.07
CA VAL A 345 -9.68 -11.04 -6.33
C VAL A 345 -9.83 -12.39 -7.03
N GLY A 346 -9.90 -12.41 -8.37
CA GLY A 346 -9.92 -13.64 -9.15
C GLY A 346 -8.65 -14.47 -8.98
N GLY A 347 -7.48 -13.83 -8.94
CA GLY A 347 -6.19 -14.49 -8.71
C GLY A 347 -6.09 -15.14 -7.34
N ILE A 348 -6.41 -14.43 -6.26
CA ILE A 348 -6.37 -15.01 -4.90
C ILE A 348 -7.46 -16.08 -4.68
N SER A 349 -8.51 -16.09 -5.49
CA SER A 349 -9.55 -17.13 -5.47
C SER A 349 -9.15 -18.39 -6.25
N ASP A 350 -8.11 -18.32 -7.09
CA ASP A 350 -7.57 -19.46 -7.83
C ASP A 350 -6.53 -20.21 -6.98
N ALA A 351 -6.96 -21.32 -6.36
CA ALA A 351 -6.12 -22.13 -5.49
C ALA A 351 -4.87 -22.69 -6.20
N GLU A 352 -4.96 -22.94 -7.51
CA GLU A 352 -3.82 -23.43 -8.28
C GLU A 352 -2.79 -22.33 -8.51
N PHE A 353 -3.25 -21.12 -8.87
CA PHE A 353 -2.41 -19.92 -8.94
C PHE A 353 -1.69 -19.67 -7.61
N VAL A 354 -2.45 -19.59 -6.50
CA VAL A 354 -1.91 -19.30 -5.15
C VAL A 354 -0.85 -20.33 -4.76
N ARG A 355 -1.11 -21.63 -4.99
CA ARG A 355 -0.17 -22.71 -4.70
C ARG A 355 1.14 -22.55 -5.46
N HIS A 356 1.09 -22.08 -6.71
CA HIS A 356 2.27 -21.95 -7.56
C HIS A 356 3.10 -20.69 -7.30
N VAL A 357 2.46 -19.54 -7.03
CA VAL A 357 3.18 -18.29 -6.76
C VAL A 357 3.73 -18.22 -5.33
N GLY A 358 3.03 -18.83 -4.37
CA GLY A 358 3.47 -18.99 -2.99
C GLY A 358 3.52 -17.68 -2.17
N PRO A 359 3.96 -17.77 -0.89
CA PRO A 359 3.86 -16.67 0.06
C PRO A 359 4.73 -15.47 -0.31
N SER A 360 5.84 -15.69 -1.01
CA SER A 360 6.70 -14.60 -1.49
C SER A 360 5.94 -13.61 -2.36
N VAL A 361 4.92 -14.04 -3.10
CA VAL A 361 4.09 -13.17 -3.94
C VAL A 361 2.87 -12.67 -3.20
N ILE A 362 2.17 -13.58 -2.50
CA ILE A 362 0.87 -13.28 -1.90
C ILE A 362 0.98 -12.22 -0.79
N ILE A 363 1.98 -12.29 0.09
CA ILE A 363 2.10 -11.36 1.23
C ILE A 363 2.39 -9.91 0.76
N PRO A 364 3.39 -9.64 -0.10
CA PRO A 364 3.57 -8.29 -0.65
C PRO A 364 2.37 -7.78 -1.43
N SER A 365 1.75 -8.66 -2.23
CA SER A 365 0.55 -8.33 -3.01
C SER A 365 -0.62 -7.94 -2.11
N TYR A 366 -0.80 -8.59 -0.96
CA TYR A 366 -1.79 -8.21 0.05
C TYR A 366 -1.56 -6.80 0.60
N VAL A 367 -0.31 -6.46 0.98
CA VAL A 367 0.04 -5.12 1.50
C VAL A 367 -0.29 -4.03 0.48
N VAL A 368 0.18 -4.20 -0.75
CA VAL A 368 -0.04 -3.23 -1.83
C VAL A 368 -1.54 -3.09 -2.13
N PHE A 369 -2.26 -4.21 -2.24
CA PHE A 369 -3.67 -4.18 -2.60
C PHE A 369 -4.55 -3.57 -1.51
N ASN A 370 -4.29 -3.86 -0.24
CA ASN A 370 -5.03 -3.28 0.88
C ASN A 370 -4.85 -1.77 0.92
N HIS A 371 -3.61 -1.30 0.77
CA HIS A 371 -3.30 0.13 0.70
C HIS A 371 -3.94 0.81 -0.51
N LEU A 372 -3.86 0.18 -1.69
CA LEU A 372 -4.47 0.68 -2.92
C LEU A 372 -6.00 0.84 -2.75
N CYS A 373 -6.68 -0.18 -2.23
CA CYS A 373 -8.13 -0.12 -2.01
C CYS A 373 -8.52 1.01 -1.06
N TRP A 374 -7.75 1.20 0.02
CA TRP A 374 -7.96 2.30 0.96
C TRP A 374 -7.84 3.67 0.30
N LYS A 375 -6.80 3.90 -0.50
CA LYS A 375 -6.61 5.17 -1.22
C LYS A 375 -7.66 5.38 -2.32
N LEU A 376 -8.09 4.33 -3.02
CA LEU A 376 -9.13 4.44 -4.06
C LEU A 376 -10.49 4.85 -3.50
N LEU A 377 -10.82 4.50 -2.26
CA LEU A 377 -12.02 4.98 -1.57
C LEU A 377 -11.92 6.48 -1.31
N GLN A 378 -10.80 6.96 -0.80
CA GLN A 378 -10.58 8.37 -0.49
C GLN A 378 -10.63 9.28 -1.73
N LEU A 379 -10.20 8.76 -2.89
CA LEU A 379 -10.12 9.52 -4.14
C LEU A 379 -11.39 9.42 -5.02
N ASP A 380 -12.37 8.60 -4.65
CA ASP A 380 -13.57 8.27 -5.46
C ASP A 380 -13.19 7.88 -6.91
N LEU A 381 -12.21 6.98 -7.02
CA LEU A 381 -11.68 6.49 -8.31
C LEU A 381 -12.17 5.09 -8.68
N ALA A 382 -12.95 4.44 -7.82
CA ALA A 382 -13.61 3.16 -8.10
C ALA A 382 -15.01 3.12 -7.46
N ASP A 383 -15.81 2.11 -7.83
CA ASP A 383 -17.09 1.87 -7.15
C ASP A 383 -16.82 1.48 -5.68
N PRO A 384 -17.32 2.26 -4.69
CA PRO A 384 -17.06 1.99 -3.28
C PRO A 384 -17.51 0.60 -2.84
N LEU A 385 -18.66 0.10 -3.33
CA LEU A 385 -19.12 -1.25 -2.96
C LEU A 385 -18.27 -2.34 -3.59
N LEU A 386 -17.73 -2.11 -4.80
CA LEU A 386 -16.76 -3.03 -5.40
C LEU A 386 -15.50 -3.11 -4.53
N ILE A 387 -14.99 -1.98 -4.04
CA ILE A 387 -13.81 -1.95 -3.17
C ILE A 387 -14.11 -2.69 -1.86
N VAL A 388 -15.22 -2.38 -1.20
CA VAL A 388 -15.63 -3.02 0.07
C VAL A 388 -15.71 -4.55 -0.08
N ARG A 389 -16.37 -5.03 -1.12
CA ARG A 389 -16.48 -6.48 -1.39
C ARG A 389 -15.12 -7.11 -1.67
N SER A 390 -14.26 -6.40 -2.38
CA SER A 390 -12.92 -6.89 -2.73
C SER A 390 -12.01 -6.95 -1.51
N GLN A 391 -12.05 -5.94 -0.64
CA GLN A 391 -11.35 -5.92 0.65
C GLN A 391 -11.86 -7.04 1.56
N SER A 392 -13.18 -7.19 1.70
CA SER A 392 -13.78 -8.29 2.49
C SER A 392 -13.32 -9.66 1.97
N THR A 393 -13.32 -9.87 0.64
CA THR A 393 -12.84 -11.12 0.03
C THR A 393 -11.35 -11.35 0.28
N MET A 394 -10.53 -10.32 0.12
CA MET A 394 -9.09 -10.40 0.39
C MET A 394 -8.80 -10.70 1.86
N TRP A 395 -9.45 -10.01 2.79
CA TRP A 395 -9.24 -10.25 4.22
C TRP A 395 -9.73 -11.63 4.63
N ARG A 396 -10.85 -12.11 4.07
CA ARG A 396 -11.32 -13.48 4.29
C ARG A 396 -10.31 -14.51 3.79
N PHE A 397 -9.74 -14.29 2.61
CA PHE A 397 -8.67 -15.15 2.08
C PHE A 397 -7.45 -15.13 3.01
N PHE A 398 -7.02 -13.94 3.48
CA PHE A 398 -5.78 -13.78 4.22
C PHE A 398 -5.86 -14.26 5.67
N TRP A 399 -6.89 -13.82 6.40
CA TRP A 399 -7.10 -14.06 7.83
C TRP A 399 -8.04 -15.22 8.13
N GLY A 400 -8.85 -15.63 7.15
CA GLY A 400 -9.81 -16.71 7.28
C GLY A 400 -11.25 -16.24 7.43
N ALA A 401 -12.12 -17.19 7.76
CA ALA A 401 -13.53 -16.96 8.04
C ALA A 401 -13.94 -17.74 9.29
N PRO A 402 -15.16 -17.55 9.83
CA PRO A 402 -15.66 -18.38 10.91
C PRO A 402 -15.57 -19.87 10.57
N GLY A 403 -14.73 -20.60 11.31
CA GLY A 403 -14.48 -22.04 11.11
C GLY A 403 -13.53 -22.42 9.96
N GLU A 404 -12.90 -21.44 9.30
CA GLU A 404 -12.03 -21.65 8.14
C GLU A 404 -10.71 -20.89 8.33
N ALA A 405 -9.59 -21.63 8.31
CA ALA A 405 -8.25 -21.06 8.47
C ALA A 405 -7.86 -20.20 7.26
N GLY A 406 -7.35 -18.99 7.51
CA GLY A 406 -6.85 -18.10 6.48
C GLY A 406 -5.54 -18.56 5.84
N TYR A 407 -5.14 -17.90 4.74
CA TYR A 407 -3.88 -18.14 4.06
C TYR A 407 -2.67 -18.07 5.01
N LEU A 408 -2.66 -17.08 5.90
CA LEU A 408 -1.56 -16.87 6.83
C LEU A 408 -1.37 -18.06 7.79
N GLU A 409 -2.47 -18.61 8.32
CA GLU A 409 -2.44 -19.77 9.23
C GLU A 409 -2.00 -21.07 8.53
N GLN A 410 -2.19 -21.17 7.22
CA GLN A 410 -1.79 -22.33 6.44
C GLN A 410 -0.30 -22.35 6.09
N LEU A 411 0.40 -21.23 6.27
CA LEU A 411 1.86 -21.15 6.08
C LEU A 411 2.62 -21.90 7.18
N SER A 412 3.84 -22.33 6.87
CA SER A 412 4.74 -22.85 7.91
C SER A 412 5.14 -21.76 8.90
N GLU A 413 5.49 -22.11 10.13
CA GLU A 413 5.90 -21.14 11.18
C GLU A 413 6.99 -20.17 10.71
N PRO A 414 8.06 -20.58 10.00
CA PRO A 414 9.05 -19.62 9.47
C PRO A 414 8.51 -18.70 8.37
N GLU A 415 7.50 -19.16 7.62
CA GLU A 415 6.83 -18.33 6.61
C GLU A 415 5.84 -17.36 7.26
N GLN A 416 5.19 -17.75 8.36
CA GLN A 416 4.35 -16.87 9.17
C GLN A 416 5.18 -15.75 9.78
N GLU A 417 6.31 -16.06 10.42
CA GLU A 417 7.22 -15.05 10.98
C GLU A 417 7.67 -14.04 9.92
N ALA A 418 8.13 -14.53 8.76
CA ALA A 418 8.55 -13.66 7.66
C ALA A 418 7.38 -12.84 7.09
N ALA A 419 6.17 -13.38 7.08
CA ALA A 419 4.98 -12.64 6.64
C ALA A 419 4.65 -11.50 7.62
N LEU A 420 4.67 -11.77 8.93
CA LEU A 420 4.43 -10.78 9.97
C LEU A 420 5.47 -9.64 9.93
N GLU A 421 6.74 -9.94 9.71
CA GLU A 421 7.79 -8.93 9.54
C GLU A 421 7.50 -7.98 8.37
N ILE A 422 7.03 -8.52 7.23
CA ILE A 422 6.62 -7.71 6.07
C ILE A 422 5.40 -6.84 6.42
N LEU A 423 4.40 -7.39 7.11
CA LEU A 423 3.22 -6.63 7.53
C LEU A 423 3.60 -5.46 8.47
N GLU A 424 4.49 -5.71 9.42
CA GLU A 424 4.99 -4.69 10.35
C GLU A 424 5.79 -3.60 9.62
N GLN A 425 6.76 -3.99 8.78
CA GLN A 425 7.63 -3.07 8.02
C GLN A 425 6.82 -2.09 7.15
N HIS A 426 5.66 -2.52 6.67
CA HIS A 426 4.78 -1.73 5.80
C HIS A 426 3.54 -1.18 6.50
N ARG A 427 3.51 -1.20 7.85
CA ARG A 427 2.40 -0.69 8.67
C ARG A 427 1.03 -1.22 8.23
N ALA A 428 0.98 -2.47 7.77
CA ALA A 428 -0.20 -3.07 7.17
C ALA A 428 -1.38 -3.13 8.16
N GLU A 429 -1.08 -3.27 9.46
CA GLU A 429 -2.06 -3.25 10.56
C GLU A 429 -2.78 -1.91 10.65
N ALA A 430 -2.04 -0.79 10.60
CA ALA A 430 -2.63 0.54 10.65
C ALA A 430 -3.55 0.77 9.44
N ILE A 431 -3.08 0.39 8.24
CA ILE A 431 -3.87 0.48 7.01
C ILE A 431 -5.11 -0.40 7.05
N MET A 432 -5.01 -1.61 7.61
CA MET A 432 -6.16 -2.49 7.80
C MET A 432 -7.21 -1.88 8.74
N LEU A 433 -6.79 -1.30 9.86
CA LEU A 433 -7.69 -0.61 10.78
C LEU A 433 -8.40 0.59 10.11
N CYS A 434 -7.65 1.40 9.34
CA CYS A 434 -8.25 2.48 8.54
C CYS A 434 -9.26 1.93 7.53
N SER A 435 -8.88 0.89 6.78
CA SER A 435 -9.70 0.28 5.75
C SER A 435 -10.99 -0.32 6.29
N LEU A 436 -10.96 -0.92 7.48
CA LEU A 436 -12.14 -1.48 8.14
C LEU A 436 -13.15 -0.40 8.51
N VAL A 437 -12.68 0.76 9.00
CA VAL A 437 -13.57 1.89 9.34
C VAL A 437 -14.20 2.47 8.08
N GLU A 438 -13.40 2.74 7.04
CA GLU A 438 -13.91 3.24 5.75
C GLU A 438 -14.91 2.27 5.12
N ALA A 439 -14.60 0.97 5.12
CA ALA A 439 -15.50 -0.05 4.57
C ALA A 439 -16.80 -0.16 5.37
N TYR A 440 -16.73 -0.04 6.69
CA TYR A 440 -17.90 0.02 7.57
C TYR A 440 -18.79 1.24 7.25
N ASP A 441 -18.19 2.42 7.15
CA ASP A 441 -18.92 3.66 6.88
C ASP A 441 -19.60 3.59 5.49
N VAL A 442 -18.90 3.12 4.46
CA VAL A 442 -19.47 2.93 3.12
C VAL A 442 -20.62 1.92 3.12
N ALA A 443 -20.46 0.77 3.77
CA ALA A 443 -21.50 -0.26 3.81
C ALA A 443 -22.74 0.21 4.60
N ALA A 444 -22.53 0.95 5.69
CA ALA A 444 -23.59 1.53 6.50
C ALA A 444 -24.36 2.62 5.73
N ASP A 445 -23.65 3.54 5.06
CA ASP A 445 -24.25 4.65 4.31
C ASP A 445 -25.06 4.17 3.09
N GLN A 446 -24.60 3.12 2.42
CA GLN A 446 -25.31 2.53 1.29
C GLN A 446 -26.42 1.55 1.70
N GLY A 447 -26.52 1.23 3.00
CA GLY A 447 -27.55 0.33 3.55
C GLY A 447 -27.46 -1.10 3.04
N VAL A 448 -26.27 -1.56 2.64
CA VAL A 448 -26.09 -2.92 2.11
C VAL A 448 -25.68 -3.85 3.25
N GLU A 449 -26.70 -4.39 3.93
CA GLU A 449 -26.53 -5.24 5.10
C GLU A 449 -25.62 -6.46 4.86
N ILE A 450 -25.69 -7.07 3.67
CA ILE A 450 -24.85 -8.23 3.32
C ILE A 450 -23.36 -7.86 3.37
N ASP A 451 -22.99 -6.69 2.83
CA ASP A 451 -21.60 -6.24 2.80
C ASP A 451 -21.13 -5.86 4.22
N LEU A 452 -21.99 -5.21 5.01
CA LEU A 452 -21.72 -4.91 6.43
C LEU A 452 -21.46 -6.19 7.25
N MET A 453 -22.30 -7.21 7.09
CA MET A 453 -22.12 -8.49 7.79
C MET A 453 -20.83 -9.18 7.36
N ALA A 454 -20.49 -9.14 6.07
CA ALA A 454 -19.24 -9.72 5.56
C ALA A 454 -18.00 -9.03 6.16
N ILE A 455 -18.00 -7.70 6.27
CA ILE A 455 -16.90 -6.95 6.92
C ILE A 455 -16.82 -7.30 8.41
N ARG A 456 -17.96 -7.34 9.11
CA ARG A 456 -18.04 -7.70 10.53
C ARG A 456 -17.47 -9.09 10.77
N ASP A 457 -17.88 -10.08 9.99
CA ASP A 457 -17.47 -11.48 10.20
C ASP A 457 -15.97 -11.63 10.05
N VAL A 458 -15.38 -11.00 9.02
CA VAL A 458 -13.93 -10.92 8.87
C VAL A 458 -13.30 -10.23 10.08
N TRP A 459 -13.84 -9.10 10.54
CA TRP A 459 -13.26 -8.37 11.66
C TRP A 459 -13.25 -9.20 12.95
N ARG A 460 -14.34 -9.92 13.24
CA ARG A 460 -14.40 -10.86 14.36
C ARG A 460 -13.37 -11.99 14.21
N THR A 461 -13.22 -12.55 13.02
CA THR A 461 -12.19 -13.56 12.73
C THR A 461 -10.78 -13.01 12.97
N VAL A 462 -10.49 -11.79 12.55
CA VAL A 462 -9.19 -11.13 12.76
C VAL A 462 -8.93 -10.91 14.26
N LEU A 463 -9.93 -10.44 15.01
CA LEU A 463 -9.82 -10.23 16.45
C LEU A 463 -9.51 -11.51 17.24
N ASP A 464 -9.99 -12.65 16.74
CA ASP A 464 -9.75 -13.98 17.29
C ASP A 464 -8.48 -14.65 16.77
N ASN A 465 -7.87 -14.10 15.71
CA ASN A 465 -6.71 -14.70 15.08
C ASN A 465 -5.47 -14.56 15.99
N PRO A 466 -4.74 -15.65 16.30
CA PRO A 466 -3.55 -15.59 17.16
C PRO A 466 -2.35 -14.87 16.50
N LEU A 467 -2.32 -14.78 15.17
CA LEU A 467 -1.29 -14.07 14.40
C LEU A 467 -1.58 -12.58 14.27
N TRP A 468 -2.79 -12.13 14.64
CA TRP A 468 -3.11 -10.71 14.75
C TRP A 468 -2.56 -10.14 16.06
N GLN A 469 -1.43 -9.42 15.96
CA GLN A 469 -0.70 -8.84 17.10
C GLN A 469 -0.44 -7.34 16.92
N PRO A 470 -1.50 -6.52 16.78
CA PRO A 470 -1.36 -5.09 16.52
C PRO A 470 -0.59 -4.40 17.65
N THR A 471 0.22 -3.40 17.29
CA THR A 471 0.98 -2.60 18.24
C THR A 471 0.21 -1.34 18.69
N SER A 472 0.60 -0.74 19.83
CA SER A 472 0.07 0.57 20.24
C SER A 472 0.41 1.68 19.23
N ALA A 473 1.55 1.54 18.55
CA ALA A 473 1.93 2.41 17.45
C ALA A 473 0.96 2.28 16.26
N ALA A 474 0.61 1.06 15.84
CA ALA A 474 -0.31 0.83 14.73
C ALA A 474 -1.71 1.44 14.99
N VAL A 475 -2.25 1.30 16.21
CA VAL A 475 -3.54 1.90 16.58
C VAL A 475 -3.48 3.43 16.56
N ALA A 476 -2.39 4.01 17.08
CA ALA A 476 -2.19 5.46 17.08
C ALA A 476 -1.95 6.03 15.67
N ASP A 477 -1.22 5.29 14.83
CA ASP A 477 -0.98 5.63 13.43
C ASP A 477 -2.30 5.61 12.65
N ALA A 478 -3.11 4.55 12.78
CA ALA A 478 -4.42 4.46 12.15
C ALA A 478 -5.33 5.64 12.53
N ALA A 479 -5.41 5.97 13.82
CA ALA A 479 -6.19 7.13 14.28
C ALA A 479 -5.67 8.46 13.72
N THR A 480 -4.35 8.58 13.51
CA THR A 480 -3.74 9.78 12.91
C THR A 480 -4.09 9.88 11.42
N LEU A 481 -3.96 8.78 10.67
CA LEU A 481 -4.27 8.69 9.24
C LEU A 481 -5.76 8.94 8.93
N MET A 482 -6.65 8.64 9.88
CA MET A 482 -8.09 8.84 9.74
C MET A 482 -8.58 10.26 10.10
N LYS A 483 -7.69 11.21 10.41
CA LYS A 483 -8.11 12.60 10.63
C LYS A 483 -8.66 13.24 9.33
N PRO A 484 -9.66 14.14 9.39
CA PRO A 484 -10.33 14.63 10.60
C PRO A 484 -11.45 13.72 11.11
N ASP A 485 -11.84 12.67 10.39
CA ASP A 485 -13.00 11.82 10.70
C ASP A 485 -12.88 11.05 12.03
N VAL A 486 -11.65 10.82 12.45
CA VAL A 486 -11.29 10.23 13.75
C VAL A 486 -10.25 11.11 14.45
N GLU A 487 -10.63 11.68 15.59
CA GLU A 487 -9.77 12.60 16.34
C GLU A 487 -8.80 11.88 17.28
N SER A 488 -9.15 10.65 17.70
CA SER A 488 -8.41 9.90 18.72
C SER A 488 -8.47 8.37 18.51
N PRO A 489 -7.49 7.63 19.06
CA PRO A 489 -7.54 6.17 19.12
C PRO A 489 -8.84 5.64 19.75
N ALA A 490 -9.34 6.28 20.80
CA ALA A 490 -10.59 5.86 21.43
C ALA A 490 -11.79 5.93 20.47
N GLN A 491 -11.87 6.99 19.66
CA GLN A 491 -12.93 7.13 18.66
C GLN A 491 -12.80 6.10 17.52
N LEU A 492 -11.57 5.78 17.09
CA LEU A 492 -11.31 4.69 16.14
C LEU A 492 -11.88 3.36 16.67
N LEU A 493 -11.55 3.04 17.92
CA LEU A 493 -11.95 1.78 18.54
C LEU A 493 -13.45 1.71 18.81
N ILE A 494 -14.12 2.83 19.11
CA ILE A 494 -15.59 2.86 19.19
C ILE A 494 -16.22 2.44 17.87
N ARG A 495 -15.73 2.94 16.72
CA ARG A 495 -16.26 2.54 15.40
C ARG A 495 -16.01 1.06 15.12
N LEU A 496 -14.80 0.57 15.38
CA LEU A 496 -14.46 -0.85 15.19
C LEU A 496 -15.24 -1.78 16.15
N LYS A 497 -15.55 -1.32 17.36
CA LYS A 497 -16.41 -2.03 18.30
C LYS A 497 -17.85 -2.07 17.82
N HIS A 498 -18.38 -0.96 17.29
CA HIS A 498 -19.72 -0.96 16.68
C HIS A 498 -19.80 -1.92 15.49
N LEU A 499 -18.78 -1.94 14.63
CA LEU A 499 -18.68 -2.93 13.55
C LEU A 499 -18.72 -4.36 14.10
N ALA A 500 -17.86 -4.69 15.07
CA ALA A 500 -17.82 -6.02 15.68
C ALA A 500 -19.14 -6.40 16.38
N SER A 501 -19.84 -5.44 16.97
CA SER A 501 -21.12 -5.63 17.66
C SER A 501 -22.33 -5.62 16.74
N ALA A 502 -22.18 -5.36 15.43
CA ALA A 502 -23.30 -5.35 14.50
C ALA A 502 -24.00 -6.73 14.50
N LEU A 503 -25.32 -6.75 14.68
CA LEU A 503 -26.12 -7.97 14.80
C LEU A 503 -26.77 -8.32 13.46
N ALA A 504 -26.57 -9.54 12.96
CA ALA A 504 -27.29 -9.98 11.77
C ALA A 504 -28.74 -10.33 12.16
N PRO A 505 -29.76 -10.03 11.32
CA PRO A 505 -31.16 -10.27 11.66
C PRO A 505 -31.48 -11.71 12.04
N ASN A 506 -30.71 -12.66 11.50
CA ASN A 506 -30.87 -14.10 11.69
C ASN A 506 -29.87 -14.69 12.70
N GLU A 507 -28.96 -13.91 13.27
CA GLU A 507 -27.91 -14.39 14.18
C GLU A 507 -28.48 -14.94 15.50
N PRO A 508 -29.48 -14.31 16.16
CA PRO A 508 -30.14 -14.92 17.32
C PRO A 508 -30.75 -16.29 16.98
N ALA A 509 -31.37 -16.40 15.81
CA ALA A 509 -32.00 -17.64 15.36
C ALA A 509 -30.97 -18.73 15.04
N GLN A 510 -29.79 -18.35 14.53
CA GLN A 510 -28.69 -19.27 14.29
C GLN A 510 -28.10 -19.79 15.61
N ILE A 511 -27.85 -18.93 16.60
CA ILE A 511 -27.36 -19.32 17.93
C ILE A 511 -28.34 -20.30 18.59
N ILE A 512 -29.64 -19.99 18.54
CA ILE A 512 -30.68 -20.90 19.04
C ILE A 512 -30.65 -22.24 18.32
N ALA A 513 -30.49 -22.23 16.99
CA ALA A 513 -30.46 -23.46 16.21
C ALA A 513 -29.23 -24.33 16.54
N GLU A 514 -28.06 -23.71 16.69
CA GLU A 514 -26.80 -24.40 17.01
C GLU A 514 -26.81 -25.00 18.42
N GLU A 515 -27.22 -24.22 19.43
CA GLU A 515 -27.25 -24.67 20.84
C GLU A 515 -28.26 -25.80 21.09
N LEU A 516 -29.38 -25.77 20.35
CA LEU A 516 -30.43 -26.78 20.46
C LEU A 516 -30.28 -27.93 19.47
N GLY A 517 -29.32 -27.86 18.53
CA GLY A 517 -29.12 -28.87 17.49
C GLY A 517 -30.29 -28.99 16.51
N VAL A 518 -31.03 -27.90 16.26
CA VAL A 518 -32.18 -27.86 15.34
C VAL A 518 -31.84 -27.14 14.03
N SER A 519 -32.72 -27.21 13.03
CA SER A 519 -32.52 -26.42 11.82
C SER A 519 -32.82 -24.95 12.09
N ARG A 520 -32.04 -24.04 11.50
CA ARG A 520 -32.34 -22.60 11.53
C ARG A 520 -33.75 -22.27 11.04
N GLY A 521 -34.28 -23.07 10.10
CA GLY A 521 -35.64 -22.92 9.57
C GLY A 521 -36.74 -23.17 10.60
N ASP A 522 -36.43 -23.84 11.70
CA ASP A 522 -37.36 -24.14 12.79
C ASP A 522 -37.40 -23.04 13.85
N VAL A 523 -36.49 -22.06 13.78
CA VAL A 523 -36.44 -20.91 14.66
C VAL A 523 -37.08 -19.71 13.98
N SER A 524 -38.03 -19.07 14.64
CA SER A 524 -38.70 -17.85 14.17
C SER A 524 -38.83 -16.85 15.29
N THR A 525 -38.99 -15.57 14.96
CA THR A 525 -39.19 -14.51 15.95
C THR A 525 -40.60 -13.94 15.79
N THR A 526 -41.33 -13.84 16.89
CA THR A 526 -42.64 -13.16 16.96
C THR A 526 -42.64 -12.09 18.02
N SER A 527 -43.43 -11.03 17.85
CA SER A 527 -43.71 -10.10 18.93
C SER A 527 -44.85 -10.63 19.79
N GLY A 528 -44.71 -10.54 21.11
CA GLY A 528 -45.74 -10.98 22.05
C GLY A 528 -45.81 -10.07 23.26
N LYS A 529 -46.97 -10.07 23.92
CA LYS A 529 -47.19 -9.34 25.16
C LYS A 529 -46.86 -10.22 26.36
N VAL A 530 -46.01 -9.70 27.23
CA VAL A 530 -45.63 -10.36 28.48
C VAL A 530 -45.91 -9.43 29.65
N ASN A 531 -46.33 -10.01 30.78
CA ASN A 531 -46.48 -9.27 32.03
C ASN A 531 -45.22 -9.47 32.87
N ARG A 532 -44.43 -8.40 33.05
CA ARG A 532 -43.18 -8.39 33.81
C ARG A 532 -43.40 -7.92 35.25
N GLY A 533 -44.50 -8.39 35.86
CA GLY A 533 -44.91 -8.07 37.23
C GLY A 533 -45.03 -6.56 37.48
N PRO A 534 -44.16 -5.95 38.30
CA PRO A 534 -44.22 -4.53 38.63
C PRO A 534 -43.99 -3.59 37.43
N LEU A 535 -43.35 -4.07 36.36
CA LEU A 535 -43.11 -3.29 35.13
C LEU A 535 -44.31 -3.30 34.17
N GLY A 536 -45.36 -4.07 34.49
CA GLY A 536 -46.59 -4.17 33.71
C GLY A 536 -46.45 -4.97 32.41
N GLU A 537 -47.40 -4.74 31.51
CA GLU A 537 -47.48 -5.42 30.22
C GLU A 537 -46.57 -4.74 29.19
N GLN A 538 -45.66 -5.49 28.57
CA GLN A 538 -44.72 -5.00 27.57
C GLN A 538 -44.77 -5.88 26.31
N ASN A 539 -44.55 -5.27 25.15
CA ASN A 539 -44.29 -6.01 23.92
C ASN A 539 -42.81 -6.41 23.91
N VAL A 540 -42.54 -7.69 23.72
CA VAL A 540 -41.19 -8.25 23.67
C VAL A 540 -41.04 -9.14 22.44
N SER A 541 -39.81 -9.35 22.01
CA SER A 541 -39.46 -10.38 21.02
C SER A 541 -39.47 -11.75 21.70
N ILE A 542 -40.14 -12.72 21.07
CA ILE A 542 -40.22 -14.11 21.51
C ILE A 542 -39.64 -14.97 20.39
N TYR A 543 -38.59 -15.72 20.72
CA TYR A 543 -38.04 -16.73 19.83
C TYR A 543 -38.88 -17.99 19.94
N VAL A 544 -39.37 -18.50 18.82
CA VAL A 544 -40.22 -19.68 18.71
C VAL A 544 -39.44 -20.77 18.00
N VAL A 545 -39.23 -21.89 18.68
CA VAL A 545 -38.43 -23.01 18.16
C VAL A 545 -39.32 -24.23 17.99
N ARG A 546 -39.50 -24.67 16.74
CA ARG A 546 -40.26 -25.88 16.42
C ARG A 546 -39.36 -27.10 16.43
N GLY A 547 -39.93 -28.25 16.74
CA GLY A 547 -39.23 -29.53 16.83
C GLY A 547 -39.53 -30.28 18.11
N ASP A 548 -39.41 -31.60 18.03
CA ASP A 548 -39.60 -32.52 19.16
C ASP A 548 -38.22 -32.79 19.81
N PHE A 549 -37.82 -31.92 20.73
CA PHE A 549 -36.56 -32.02 21.48
C PHE A 549 -36.73 -31.52 22.92
N ALA A 550 -36.00 -32.14 23.85
CA ALA A 550 -35.96 -31.71 25.24
C ALA A 550 -34.80 -30.72 25.44
N VAL A 551 -35.07 -29.63 26.16
CA VAL A 551 -34.04 -28.65 26.53
C VAL A 551 -33.60 -28.90 27.97
N SER A 552 -32.31 -29.16 28.14
CA SER A 552 -31.73 -29.28 29.48
C SER A 552 -31.60 -27.91 30.15
N HIS A 553 -31.51 -27.90 31.48
CA HIS A 553 -31.19 -26.70 32.27
C HIS A 553 -29.92 -26.01 31.73
N GLU A 554 -28.84 -26.77 31.51
CA GLU A 554 -27.57 -26.24 31.03
C GLU A 554 -27.70 -25.55 29.67
N GLN A 555 -28.41 -26.17 28.71
CA GLN A 555 -28.68 -25.57 27.41
C GLN A 555 -29.54 -24.31 27.50
N ALA A 556 -30.58 -24.30 28.34
CA ALA A 556 -31.42 -23.11 28.52
C ALA A 556 -30.62 -21.93 29.09
N SER A 557 -29.76 -22.20 30.08
CA SER A 557 -28.89 -21.18 30.68
C SER A 557 -27.86 -20.66 29.67
N ALA A 558 -27.14 -21.56 28.98
CA ALA A 558 -26.17 -21.19 27.95
C ALA A 558 -26.81 -20.36 26.83
N LEU A 559 -28.00 -20.74 26.39
CA LEU A 559 -28.72 -20.05 25.34
C LEU A 559 -29.13 -18.63 25.73
N LEU A 560 -29.67 -18.46 26.95
CA LEU A 560 -30.03 -17.14 27.49
C LEU A 560 -28.78 -16.26 27.67
N SER A 561 -27.67 -16.83 28.14
CA SER A 561 -26.37 -16.14 28.25
C SER A 561 -25.83 -15.69 26.90
N HIS A 562 -25.87 -16.54 25.86
CA HIS A 562 -25.44 -16.19 24.50
C HIS A 562 -26.32 -15.09 23.89
N LEU A 563 -27.65 -15.21 24.01
CA LEU A 563 -28.57 -14.19 23.50
C LEU A 563 -28.39 -12.86 24.25
N ARG A 564 -28.20 -12.87 25.57
CA ARG A 564 -27.94 -11.66 26.36
C ARG A 564 -26.68 -10.93 25.90
N ALA A 565 -25.67 -11.67 25.44
CA ALA A 565 -24.41 -11.09 25.01
C ALA A 565 -24.50 -10.38 23.63
N ILE A 566 -25.42 -10.78 22.75
CA ILE A 566 -25.55 -10.19 21.40
C ILE A 566 -26.71 -9.21 21.25
N LEU A 567 -27.75 -9.31 22.10
CA LEU A 567 -28.94 -8.48 21.92
C LEU A 567 -28.69 -7.04 22.38
N PRO A 568 -29.29 -6.04 21.72
CA PRO A 568 -29.22 -4.66 22.17
C PRO A 568 -29.79 -4.52 23.59
N ASP A 569 -29.25 -3.61 24.41
CA ASP A 569 -29.61 -3.48 25.84
C ASP A 569 -31.11 -3.52 26.14
N LYS A 570 -31.94 -2.93 25.29
CA LYS A 570 -33.41 -2.92 25.44
C LYS A 570 -34.05 -4.29 25.24
N GLU A 571 -33.56 -5.08 24.29
CA GLU A 571 -34.05 -6.43 24.00
C GLU A 571 -33.39 -7.47 24.92
N ALA A 572 -32.15 -7.22 25.30
CA ALA A 572 -31.38 -8.04 26.22
C ALA A 572 -32.01 -8.08 27.62
N ASP A 573 -32.77 -7.05 28.02
CA ASP A 573 -33.42 -6.93 29.35
C ASP A 573 -34.50 -8.00 29.60
N TYR A 574 -35.13 -8.50 28.54
CA TYR A 574 -36.08 -9.62 28.62
C TYR A 574 -35.94 -10.53 27.41
N ILE A 575 -35.50 -11.77 27.65
CA ILE A 575 -35.29 -12.78 26.60
C ILE A 575 -36.26 -13.92 26.85
N ARG A 576 -37.01 -14.32 25.82
CA ARG A 576 -37.96 -15.44 25.91
C ARG A 576 -37.88 -16.35 24.70
N ILE A 577 -37.81 -17.64 25.00
CA ILE A 577 -37.73 -18.74 24.04
C ILE A 577 -38.90 -19.67 24.33
N TRP A 578 -39.74 -19.89 23.33
CA TRP A 578 -40.93 -20.71 23.42
C TRP A 578 -40.82 -21.89 22.46
N MET A 579 -41.03 -23.09 22.98
CA MET A 579 -41.00 -24.34 22.23
C MET A 579 -42.43 -24.90 22.20
N PRO A 580 -43.23 -24.60 21.16
CA PRO A 580 -44.65 -24.95 21.13
C PRO A 580 -44.90 -26.47 21.11
N ASP A 581 -44.03 -27.25 20.48
CA ASP A 581 -44.26 -28.70 20.28
C ASP A 581 -44.07 -29.49 21.58
N THR A 582 -43.19 -29.01 22.46
CA THR A 582 -43.04 -29.55 23.81
C THR A 582 -43.81 -28.78 24.85
N GLU A 583 -44.35 -27.59 24.54
CA GLU A 583 -44.89 -26.57 25.46
C GLU A 583 -43.86 -25.91 26.41
N ALA A 584 -42.56 -26.17 26.22
CA ALA A 584 -41.51 -25.64 27.09
C ALA A 584 -41.26 -24.14 26.88
N VAL A 585 -40.86 -23.45 27.95
CA VAL A 585 -40.52 -22.01 27.90
C VAL A 585 -39.27 -21.75 28.72
N ALA A 586 -38.25 -21.16 28.10
CA ALA A 586 -37.11 -20.58 28.80
C ALA A 586 -37.18 -19.06 28.73
N PHE A 587 -37.01 -18.36 29.83
CA PHE A 587 -36.90 -16.90 29.80
C PHE A 587 -36.00 -16.33 30.90
N ALA A 588 -35.43 -15.16 30.61
CA ALA A 588 -34.64 -14.35 31.51
C ALA A 588 -35.19 -12.92 31.55
N ASP A 589 -35.56 -12.46 32.74
CA ASP A 589 -35.94 -11.07 33.03
C ASP A 589 -34.89 -10.46 33.97
N TYR A 590 -34.01 -9.63 33.40
CA TYR A 590 -32.89 -9.06 34.14
C TYR A 590 -33.31 -7.91 35.06
N ALA A 591 -34.42 -7.23 34.75
CA ALA A 591 -34.94 -6.15 35.59
C ALA A 591 -35.66 -6.67 36.84
N THR A 592 -36.29 -7.85 36.76
CA THR A 592 -36.95 -8.49 37.91
C THR A 592 -36.13 -9.61 38.54
N GLU A 593 -34.90 -9.84 38.06
CA GLU A 593 -34.00 -10.92 38.49
C GLU A 593 -34.69 -12.30 38.47
N THR A 594 -35.43 -12.59 37.41
CA THR A 594 -36.22 -13.83 37.27
C THR A 594 -35.73 -14.63 36.06
N PHE A 595 -35.25 -15.86 36.31
CA PHE A 595 -34.64 -16.72 35.30
C PHE A 595 -35.20 -18.12 35.45
N VAL A 596 -35.86 -18.64 34.41
CA VAL A 596 -36.70 -19.84 34.56
C VAL A 596 -36.77 -20.66 33.29
N LEU A 597 -36.74 -21.98 33.48
CA LEU A 597 -37.14 -22.98 32.50
C LEU A 597 -38.41 -23.66 33.02
N VAL A 598 -39.48 -23.56 32.23
CA VAL A 598 -40.74 -24.26 32.49
C VAL A 598 -40.75 -25.51 31.64
N ASP A 599 -40.67 -26.67 32.30
CA ASP A 599 -40.82 -27.97 31.67
C ASP A 599 -42.27 -28.47 31.87
N PRO A 600 -43.06 -28.57 30.80
CA PRO A 600 -44.46 -28.95 30.86
C PRO A 600 -44.68 -30.45 31.06
N GLU A 601 -43.70 -31.32 30.78
CA GLU A 601 -43.85 -32.75 31.08
C GLU A 601 -43.84 -32.99 32.60
N SER A 602 -42.95 -32.30 33.31
CA SER A 602 -42.86 -32.33 34.77
C SER A 602 -43.82 -31.35 35.47
N HIS A 603 -44.32 -30.34 34.76
CA HIS A 603 -44.98 -29.15 35.33
C HIS A 603 -44.08 -28.40 36.34
N ASP A 604 -42.79 -28.67 36.33
CA ASP A 604 -41.84 -28.04 37.23
C ASP A 604 -41.38 -26.70 36.65
N ILE A 605 -41.34 -25.70 37.54
CA ILE A 605 -40.69 -24.42 37.27
C ILE A 605 -39.28 -24.56 37.83
N ILE A 606 -38.30 -24.60 36.95
CA ILE A 606 -36.89 -24.74 37.29
C ILE A 606 -36.28 -23.34 37.31
N ASP A 607 -35.95 -22.85 38.51
CA ASP A 607 -35.19 -21.62 38.67
C ASP A 607 -33.77 -21.81 38.09
N LEU A 608 -33.40 -20.94 37.16
CA LEU A 608 -32.07 -20.90 36.58
C LEU A 608 -31.17 -20.00 37.42
N GLU A 609 -29.87 -20.29 37.45
CA GLU A 609 -28.90 -19.28 37.86
C GLU A 609 -28.95 -18.08 36.90
N ARG A 610 -28.58 -16.89 37.38
CA ARG A 610 -28.54 -15.68 36.56
C ARG A 610 -27.68 -15.94 35.31
N PRO A 611 -28.25 -15.92 34.08
CA PRO A 611 -27.49 -16.13 32.87
C PRO A 611 -26.67 -14.87 32.58
N ASP A 612 -25.42 -14.85 33.01
CA ASP A 612 -24.52 -13.74 32.71
C ASP A 612 -24.10 -13.78 31.24
N PRO A 613 -23.93 -12.62 30.58
CA PRO A 613 -23.56 -12.56 29.18
C PRO A 613 -22.23 -13.28 28.96
N THR A 614 -22.22 -14.24 28.03
CA THR A 614 -20.99 -14.92 27.64
C THR A 614 -20.07 -13.92 26.94
N SER A 615 -18.81 -13.82 27.36
CA SER A 615 -17.84 -13.02 26.62
C SER A 615 -17.55 -13.71 25.30
N PHE A 616 -17.75 -13.01 24.19
CA PHE A 616 -17.27 -13.50 22.90
C PHE A 616 -15.75 -13.43 22.87
N THR A 617 -15.12 -14.40 22.23
CA THR A 617 -13.67 -14.42 22.02
C THR A 617 -13.19 -13.12 21.38
N TRP A 618 -13.93 -12.62 20.38
CA TRP A 618 -13.57 -11.38 19.68
C TRP A 618 -13.64 -10.13 20.57
N ALA A 619 -14.45 -10.17 21.64
CA ALA A 619 -14.55 -9.06 22.59
C ALA A 619 -13.23 -8.87 23.35
N ASN A 620 -12.53 -9.96 23.66
CA ASN A 620 -11.17 -9.90 24.22
C ASN A 620 -10.19 -9.24 23.23
N GLY A 621 -10.38 -9.44 21.92
CA GLY A 621 -9.63 -8.75 20.88
C GLY A 621 -9.83 -7.23 20.92
N ILE A 622 -11.08 -6.77 21.08
CA ILE A 622 -11.40 -5.34 21.25
C ILE A 622 -10.77 -4.80 22.54
N ASP A 623 -10.90 -5.51 23.66
CA ASP A 623 -10.32 -5.10 24.94
C ASP A 623 -8.78 -5.00 24.85
N ARG A 624 -8.12 -5.90 24.10
CA ARG A 624 -6.68 -5.81 23.81
C ARG A 624 -6.34 -4.51 23.08
N LEU A 625 -7.10 -4.15 22.05
CA LEU A 625 -6.92 -2.89 21.32
C LEU A 625 -7.16 -1.66 22.20
N GLU A 626 -8.21 -1.68 23.04
CA GLU A 626 -8.51 -0.61 23.99
C GLU A 626 -7.36 -0.41 25.01
N ASN A 627 -6.78 -1.50 25.50
CA ASN A 627 -5.62 -1.46 26.38
C ASN A 627 -4.38 -0.88 25.67
N LEU A 628 -4.11 -1.26 24.41
CA LEU A 628 -3.01 -0.71 23.63
C LEU A 628 -3.16 0.80 23.39
N ALA A 629 -4.38 1.26 23.13
CA ALA A 629 -4.68 2.69 22.97
C ALA A 629 -4.47 3.50 24.27
N GLY A 630 -4.66 2.88 25.44
CA GLY A 630 -4.48 3.51 26.75
C GLY A 630 -3.04 3.59 27.26
N GLN A 631 -2.07 2.93 26.63
CA GLN A 631 -0.68 2.82 27.09
C GLN A 631 0.22 4.04 26.74
N ARG A 632 -0.32 5.26 26.66
CA ARG A 632 0.46 6.47 26.36
C ARG A 632 0.60 7.44 27.53
#